data_AF-A0A2E3LXX9-F1
#
_entry.id   AF-A0A2E3LXX9-F1
#
_cell.length_a   1.000
_cell.length_b   1.000
_cell.length_c   1.000
_cell.angle_alpha   90.00
_cell.angle_beta   90.00
_cell.angle_gamma   90.00
#
_symmetry.space_group_name_H-M   'P 1'
#
loop_
_entity.id
_entity.type
_entity.pdbx_description
1 polymer ?
#
loop_
_entity_poly.entity_id
_entity_poly.type
_entity_poly.pdbx_seq_one_letter_code
_entity_poly.pdbx_strand_id
1 'polypeptide(L)'
;MDNVYANPAYAHGEVLNVLVLPFDNPLDSSDVERYDDELVLSLLRNLGKFHYFNVQYDSDYEDRAGPVINVDTGEVNRVRLGAVGELYQAQAVLKVAISDYQIYPPMRMRIKGIMVDTSTGDRIWQFDQTFDADDTNVVNSMRKWWNTHRAGSDQENRFEVSKVRRSFFSNYAFYSLSETYGRERVRSVASIEEQKNIDEQTDASIRKIQKQARGYGI
;
A
#
# COMPACT_ATOMS: atom_id res chain seq x y z
N MET A 1 -17.40 0.69 5.86
CA MET A 1 -17.14 1.02 4.44
C MET A 1 -15.65 1.17 4.30
N ASP A 2 -15.04 0.46 3.36
CA ASP A 2 -13.61 0.55 3.13
C ASP A 2 -13.34 1.85 2.36
N ASN A 3 -12.80 2.87 3.03
CA ASN A 3 -12.39 4.10 2.35
C ASN A 3 -11.00 3.91 1.77
N VAL A 4 -10.90 3.11 0.70
CA VAL A 4 -9.66 2.87 -0.04
C VAL A 4 -9.85 3.35 -1.47
N TYR A 5 -8.91 4.15 -1.93
CA TYR A 5 -8.84 4.67 -3.29
C TYR A 5 -7.50 4.26 -3.89
N ALA A 6 -7.53 3.66 -5.07
CA ALA A 6 -6.36 3.50 -5.92
C ALA A 6 -6.69 4.11 -7.28
N ASN A 7 -5.79 4.93 -7.81
CA ASN A 7 -6.04 5.65 -9.05
C ASN A 7 -6.13 4.67 -10.23
N PRO A 8 -7.29 4.46 -10.86
CA PRO A 8 -7.45 3.44 -11.90
C PRO A 8 -6.70 3.79 -13.19
N ALA A 9 -6.35 5.05 -13.40
CA ALA A 9 -5.61 5.50 -14.57
C ALA A 9 -4.09 5.41 -14.38
N TYR A 10 -3.63 5.12 -13.16
CA TYR A 10 -2.20 5.05 -12.86
C TYR A 10 -1.64 3.67 -13.18
N ALA A 11 -0.44 3.61 -13.76
CA ALA A 11 0.24 2.36 -14.09
C ALA A 11 0.89 1.73 -12.84
N HIS A 12 0.09 1.15 -11.95
CA HIS A 12 0.55 0.58 -10.65
C HIS A 12 1.67 -0.45 -10.78
N GLY A 13 1.77 -1.11 -11.94
CA GLY A 13 2.85 -2.06 -12.26
C GLY A 13 4.24 -1.42 -12.36
N GLU A 14 4.31 -0.12 -12.66
CA GLU A 14 5.57 0.63 -12.89
C GLU A 14 6.20 1.19 -11.60
N VAL A 15 5.47 1.15 -10.47
CA VAL A 15 6.00 1.56 -9.18
C VAL A 15 6.91 0.46 -8.63
N LEU A 16 8.22 0.69 -8.65
CA LEU A 16 9.25 -0.25 -8.21
C LEU A 16 9.92 0.20 -6.91
N ASN A 17 10.09 1.51 -6.68
CA ASN A 17 10.74 2.05 -5.48
C ASN A 17 9.78 2.99 -4.74
N VAL A 18 9.44 2.62 -3.50
CA VAL A 18 8.60 3.43 -2.61
C VAL A 18 9.38 3.82 -1.37
N LEU A 19 9.40 5.12 -1.07
CA LEU A 19 9.87 5.60 0.23
C LEU A 19 8.68 5.71 1.18
N VAL A 20 8.78 5.08 2.35
CA VAL A 20 7.87 5.32 3.47
C VAL A 20 8.47 6.40 4.37
N LEU A 21 7.67 7.42 4.64
CA LEU A 21 8.00 8.48 5.60
C LEU A 21 7.57 8.07 7.02
N PRO A 22 8.09 8.74 8.08
CA PRO A 22 7.70 8.47 9.47
C PRO A 22 6.19 8.57 9.66
N PHE A 23 5.63 7.91 10.67
CA PHE A 23 4.21 8.04 10.95
C PHE A 23 3.85 9.41 11.50
N ASP A 24 2.73 9.95 11.03
CA ASP A 24 2.08 11.05 11.73
C ASP A 24 1.30 10.50 12.93
N ASN A 25 1.45 11.17 14.06
CA ASN A 25 0.66 10.96 15.28
C ASN A 25 -0.21 12.19 15.57
N PRO A 26 -1.25 12.46 14.76
CA PRO A 26 -1.96 13.75 14.78
C PRO A 26 -2.72 14.04 16.08
N LEU A 27 -2.95 13.02 16.92
CA LEU A 27 -3.62 13.16 18.22
C LEU A 27 -2.66 13.05 19.40
N ASP A 28 -1.34 13.08 19.16
CA ASP A 28 -0.29 12.94 20.19
C ASP A 28 -0.53 11.72 21.11
N SER A 29 -0.93 10.59 20.53
CA SER A 29 -1.20 9.36 21.27
C SER A 29 0.11 8.79 21.81
N SER A 30 0.19 8.64 23.14
CA SER A 30 1.34 8.01 23.80
C SER A 30 1.54 6.55 23.40
N ASP A 31 0.47 5.85 23.00
CA ASP A 31 0.56 4.47 22.53
C ASP A 31 1.19 4.40 21.14
N VAL A 32 0.92 5.37 20.26
CA VAL A 32 1.60 5.45 18.94
C VAL A 32 3.09 5.69 19.14
N GLU A 33 3.46 6.71 19.94
CA GLU A 33 4.87 7.01 20.23
C GLU A 33 5.60 5.83 20.86
N ARG A 34 4.98 5.17 21.85
CA ARG A 34 5.59 4.05 22.57
C ARG A 34 5.85 2.83 21.68
N TYR A 35 5.07 2.65 20.62
CA TYR A 35 5.10 1.47 19.76
C TYR A 35 5.43 1.80 18.30
N ASP A 36 5.98 2.99 18.02
CA ASP A 36 6.26 3.47 16.67
C ASP A 36 7.12 2.46 15.88
N ASP A 37 8.27 2.06 16.44
CA ASP A 37 9.16 1.06 15.84
C ASP A 37 8.42 -0.25 15.47
N GLU A 38 7.53 -0.73 16.35
CA GLU A 38 6.78 -1.97 16.11
C GLU A 38 5.75 -1.79 14.99
N LEU A 39 5.09 -0.64 14.95
CA LEU A 39 4.12 -0.29 13.93
C LEU A 39 4.80 -0.15 12.57
N VAL A 40 5.93 0.57 12.51
CA VAL A 40 6.75 0.76 11.30
C VAL A 40 7.23 -0.59 10.80
N LEU A 41 7.84 -1.42 11.66
CA LEU A 41 8.30 -2.75 11.29
C LEU A 41 7.15 -3.63 10.78
N SER A 42 5.96 -3.51 11.36
CA SER A 42 4.77 -4.24 10.92
C SER A 42 4.29 -3.75 9.54
N LEU A 43 4.28 -2.44 9.29
CA LEU A 43 3.98 -1.89 7.96
C LEU A 43 4.98 -2.37 6.92
N LEU A 44 6.28 -2.14 7.13
CA LEU A 44 7.35 -2.48 6.19
C LEU A 44 7.35 -3.97 5.86
N ARG A 45 7.19 -4.82 6.88
CA ARG A 45 7.07 -6.28 6.69
C ARG A 45 5.89 -6.63 5.79
N ASN A 46 4.72 -6.02 6.02
CA ASN A 46 3.51 -6.37 5.27
C ASN A 46 3.47 -5.75 3.87
N LEU A 47 4.05 -4.58 3.64
CA LEU A 47 4.30 -4.05 2.29
C LEU A 47 5.27 -4.95 1.51
N GLY A 48 6.36 -5.39 2.15
CA GLY A 48 7.39 -6.22 1.51
C GLY A 48 6.96 -7.65 1.16
N LYS A 49 5.96 -8.23 1.86
CA LYS A 49 5.48 -9.60 1.64
C LYS A 49 5.02 -9.89 0.21
N PHE A 50 4.52 -8.88 -0.47
CA PHE A 50 3.96 -9.06 -1.78
C PHE A 50 4.97 -8.84 -2.92
N HIS A 51 6.22 -8.47 -2.58
CA HIS A 51 7.30 -8.20 -3.54
C HIS A 51 6.91 -7.25 -4.68
N TYR A 52 5.93 -6.36 -4.45
CA TYR A 52 5.47 -5.43 -5.47
C TYR A 52 6.52 -4.35 -5.74
N PHE A 53 7.12 -3.81 -4.69
CA PHE A 53 8.13 -2.76 -4.79
C PHE A 53 9.17 -2.91 -3.70
N ASN A 54 10.35 -2.35 -3.96
CA ASN A 54 11.36 -2.11 -2.96
C ASN A 54 10.90 -0.98 -2.04
N VAL A 55 10.89 -1.26 -0.73
CA VAL A 55 10.44 -0.33 0.29
C VAL A 55 11.66 0.22 1.02
N GLN A 56 11.83 1.54 0.96
CA GLN A 56 12.81 2.27 1.77
C GLN A 56 12.08 2.98 2.91
N TYR A 57 12.77 3.21 4.02
CA TYR A 57 12.25 3.95 5.17
C TYR A 57 13.32 4.91 5.67
N ASP A 58 12.91 6.14 5.98
CA ASP A 58 13.77 7.14 6.61
C ASP A 58 13.00 7.79 7.77
N SER A 59 13.36 7.43 9.00
CA SER A 59 12.75 7.91 10.24
C SER A 59 12.96 9.42 10.47
N ASP A 60 14.02 9.98 9.89
CA ASP A 60 14.50 11.32 10.25
C ASP A 60 14.31 12.32 9.09
N TYR A 61 13.66 11.91 8.01
CA TYR A 61 13.54 12.76 6.81
C TYR A 61 12.85 14.07 7.13
N GLU A 62 11.67 14.02 7.77
CA GLU A 62 10.84 15.19 7.99
C GLU A 62 11.38 16.10 9.09
N ASP A 63 12.13 15.58 10.06
CA ASP A 63 12.86 16.40 11.03
C ASP A 63 13.94 17.25 10.35
N ARG A 64 14.57 16.71 9.30
CA ARG A 64 15.65 17.39 8.56
C ARG A 64 15.13 18.33 7.47
N ALA A 65 14.12 17.90 6.72
CA ALA A 65 13.65 18.57 5.50
C ALA A 65 12.26 19.21 5.66
N GLY A 66 11.54 18.91 6.73
CA GLY A 66 10.15 19.28 6.96
C GLY A 66 9.14 18.34 6.26
N PRO A 67 7.83 18.50 6.53
CA PRO A 67 6.80 17.62 6.01
C PRO A 67 6.70 17.66 4.48
N VAL A 68 6.44 16.50 3.87
CA VAL A 68 6.26 16.34 2.41
C VAL A 68 4.80 16.24 2.05
N ILE A 69 4.04 15.46 2.80
CA ILE A 69 2.64 15.13 2.56
C ILE A 69 1.89 15.40 3.86
N ASN A 70 0.80 16.17 3.80
CA ASN A 70 -0.14 16.26 4.90
C ASN A 70 -1.23 15.21 4.68
N VAL A 71 -1.25 14.15 5.49
CA VAL A 71 -2.19 13.03 5.32
C VAL A 71 -3.64 13.49 5.49
N ASP A 72 -3.89 14.50 6.32
CA ASP A 72 -5.25 14.93 6.63
C ASP A 72 -5.95 15.65 5.48
N THR A 73 -5.26 16.64 4.94
CA THR A 73 -5.72 17.47 3.81
C THR A 73 -5.42 16.84 2.45
N GLY A 74 -4.43 15.95 2.40
CA GLY A 74 -3.86 15.42 1.16
C GLY A 74 -3.06 16.46 0.37
N GLU A 75 -2.65 17.57 1.01
CA GLU A 75 -1.73 18.55 0.44
C GLU A 75 -0.33 17.96 0.32
N VAL A 76 0.36 18.32 -0.77
CA VAL A 76 1.68 17.80 -1.09
C VAL A 76 2.61 18.97 -1.41
N ASN A 77 3.74 19.04 -0.71
CA ASN A 77 4.80 19.98 -1.04
C ASN A 77 5.59 19.44 -2.24
N ARG A 78 5.20 19.86 -3.46
CA ARG A 78 5.81 19.37 -4.72
C ARG A 78 7.32 19.57 -4.81
N VAL A 79 7.84 20.66 -4.26
CA VAL A 79 9.29 20.93 -4.28
C VAL A 79 10.03 19.90 -3.44
N ARG A 80 9.54 19.61 -2.22
CA ARG A 80 10.12 18.58 -1.36
C ARG A 80 9.91 17.19 -1.92
N LEU A 81 8.75 16.92 -2.49
CA LEU A 81 8.45 15.62 -3.10
C LEU A 81 9.43 15.29 -4.24
N GLY A 82 9.73 16.25 -5.11
CA GLY A 82 10.74 16.07 -6.16
C GLY A 82 12.13 15.81 -5.56
N ALA A 83 12.53 16.57 -4.54
CA ALA A 83 13.81 16.38 -3.85
C ALA A 83 13.92 15.00 -3.17
N VAL A 84 12.83 14.49 -2.58
CA VAL A 84 12.75 13.12 -2.05
C VAL A 84 12.94 12.09 -3.15
N GLY A 85 12.22 12.26 -4.26
CA GLY A 85 12.29 11.36 -5.40
C GLY A 85 13.72 11.24 -5.93
N GLU A 86 14.41 12.37 -6.09
CA GLU A 86 15.81 12.41 -6.52
C GLU A 86 16.76 11.80 -5.49
N LEU A 87 16.62 12.14 -4.20
CA LEU A 87 17.52 11.67 -3.14
C LEU A 87 17.45 10.15 -2.94
N TYR A 88 16.24 9.58 -2.91
CA TYR A 88 16.02 8.15 -2.65
C TYR A 88 15.83 7.31 -3.91
N GLN A 89 15.88 7.93 -5.09
CA GLN A 89 15.48 7.31 -6.36
C GLN A 89 14.10 6.65 -6.25
N ALA A 90 13.21 7.32 -5.51
CA ALA A 90 11.87 6.85 -5.20
C ALA A 90 10.90 7.34 -6.28
N GLN A 91 10.09 6.43 -6.81
CA GLN A 91 9.03 6.76 -7.77
C GLN A 91 7.74 7.17 -7.05
N ALA A 92 7.55 6.67 -5.83
CA ALA A 92 6.44 7.06 -4.99
C ALA A 92 6.87 7.27 -3.54
N VAL A 93 6.13 8.12 -2.85
CA VAL A 93 6.28 8.36 -1.41
C VAL A 93 4.97 8.00 -0.73
N LEU A 94 5.04 7.13 0.28
CA LEU A 94 3.94 6.74 1.14
C LEU A 94 4.09 7.43 2.50
N LYS A 95 3.08 8.20 2.88
CA LYS A 95 2.94 8.78 4.22
C LYS A 95 1.73 8.17 4.89
N VAL A 96 1.86 7.81 6.17
CA VAL A 96 0.83 7.15 6.97
C VAL A 96 0.66 7.91 8.27
N ALA A 97 -0.58 8.05 8.72
CA ALA A 97 -0.98 8.63 9.99
C ALA A 97 -1.76 7.59 10.80
N ILE A 98 -1.45 7.50 12.09
CA ILE A 98 -2.21 6.67 13.03
C ILE A 98 -2.86 7.61 14.04
N SER A 99 -4.13 7.91 13.84
CA SER A 99 -4.84 8.90 14.66
C SER A 99 -5.38 8.30 15.95
N ASP A 100 -5.61 6.99 16.00
CA ASP A 100 -6.22 6.33 17.14
C ASP A 100 -5.58 4.96 17.27
N TYR A 101 -4.96 4.67 18.41
CA TYR A 101 -4.33 3.39 18.68
C TYR A 101 -4.55 3.00 20.13
N GLN A 102 -5.41 2.00 20.32
CA GLN A 102 -5.71 1.41 21.61
C GLN A 102 -5.14 -0.02 21.63
N ILE A 103 -4.14 -0.25 22.46
CA ILE A 103 -3.42 -1.53 22.52
C ILE A 103 -4.02 -2.55 23.48
N TYR A 104 -4.89 -2.12 24.39
CA TYR A 104 -5.54 -2.97 25.38
C TYR A 104 -6.99 -3.25 24.97
N PRO A 105 -7.48 -4.50 25.12
CA PRO A 105 -8.81 -4.89 24.67
C PRO A 105 -9.94 -3.94 25.13
N PRO A 106 -10.84 -3.56 24.20
CA PRO A 106 -10.78 -3.90 22.78
C PRO A 106 -9.70 -3.13 22.02
N MET A 107 -8.89 -3.85 21.25
CA MET A 107 -7.84 -3.22 20.46
C MET A 107 -8.47 -2.49 19.27
N ARG A 108 -8.03 -1.26 19.05
CA ARG A 108 -8.53 -0.43 17.95
C ARG A 108 -7.38 0.33 17.32
N MET A 109 -7.43 0.48 16.00
CA MET A 109 -6.44 1.26 15.26
C MET A 109 -7.10 1.95 14.07
N ARG A 110 -7.01 3.27 14.00
CA ARG A 110 -7.37 4.03 12.80
C ARG A 110 -6.12 4.44 12.07
N ILE A 111 -6.01 3.98 10.83
CA ILE A 111 -4.87 4.24 9.95
C ILE A 111 -5.36 5.00 8.73
N LYS A 112 -4.71 6.12 8.44
CA LYS A 112 -4.87 6.86 7.20
C LYS A 112 -3.54 6.88 6.46
N GLY A 113 -3.56 6.85 5.15
CA GLY A 113 -2.32 6.92 4.37
C GLY A 113 -2.56 7.42 2.97
N ILE A 114 -1.53 8.04 2.40
CA ILE A 114 -1.51 8.56 1.04
C ILE A 114 -0.16 8.21 0.42
N MET A 115 -0.21 7.63 -0.77
CA MET A 115 0.93 7.38 -1.64
C MET A 115 0.81 8.25 -2.88
N VAL A 116 1.87 8.98 -3.19
CA VAL A 116 1.92 9.91 -4.34
C VAL A 116 3.13 9.65 -5.22
N ASP A 117 2.97 9.90 -6.52
CA ASP A 117 4.04 9.87 -7.51
C ASP A 117 5.00 11.05 -7.28
N THR A 118 6.31 10.78 -7.23
CA THR A 118 7.30 11.83 -6.93
C THR A 118 7.52 12.83 -8.06
N SER A 119 7.22 12.44 -9.29
CA SER A 119 7.41 13.25 -10.50
C SER A 119 6.20 14.12 -10.82
N THR A 120 4.98 13.59 -10.70
CA THR A 120 3.74 14.32 -11.04
C THR A 120 3.06 14.91 -9.81
N GLY A 121 3.27 14.32 -8.63
CA GLY A 121 2.52 14.60 -7.41
C GLY A 121 1.11 14.00 -7.43
N ASP A 122 0.80 13.12 -8.39
CA ASP A 122 -0.51 12.47 -8.47
C ASP A 122 -0.67 11.44 -7.34
N ARG A 123 -1.90 11.33 -6.85
CA ARG A 123 -2.25 10.32 -5.85
C ARG A 123 -2.35 8.96 -6.52
N ILE A 124 -1.57 8.01 -6.04
CA ILE A 124 -1.53 6.62 -6.53
C ILE A 124 -2.49 5.77 -5.70
N TRP A 125 -2.37 5.86 -4.37
CA TRP A 125 -3.13 5.05 -3.42
C TRP A 125 -3.42 5.86 -2.15
N GLN A 126 -4.62 5.75 -1.62
CA GLN A 126 -5.05 6.41 -0.40
C GLN A 126 -5.98 5.48 0.38
N PHE A 127 -5.88 5.49 1.69
CA PHE A 127 -6.75 4.73 2.58
C PHE A 127 -7.04 5.48 3.87
N ASP A 128 -8.24 5.26 4.42
CA ASP A 128 -8.65 5.65 5.78
C ASP A 128 -9.48 4.50 6.35
N GLN A 129 -8.86 3.65 7.16
CA GLN A 129 -9.50 2.47 7.72
C GLN A 129 -9.41 2.45 9.23
N THR A 130 -10.49 2.00 9.86
CA THR A 130 -10.54 1.71 11.29
C THR A 130 -10.65 0.21 11.47
N PHE A 131 -9.71 -0.36 12.22
CA PHE A 131 -9.72 -1.73 12.66
C PHE A 131 -10.15 -1.74 14.12
N ASP A 132 -11.17 -2.52 14.46
CA ASP A 132 -11.68 -2.67 15.81
C ASP A 132 -11.82 -4.16 16.11
N ALA A 133 -11.11 -4.66 17.12
CA ALA A 133 -11.11 -6.07 17.49
C ALA A 133 -12.42 -6.55 18.15
N ASP A 134 -13.36 -5.64 18.44
CA ASP A 134 -14.73 -5.98 18.84
C ASP A 134 -15.70 -6.04 17.64
N ASP A 135 -15.32 -5.50 16.47
CA ASP A 135 -16.14 -5.63 15.26
C ASP A 135 -16.08 -7.08 14.75
N THR A 136 -17.25 -7.72 14.65
CA THR A 136 -17.40 -9.09 14.13
C THR A 136 -16.81 -9.26 12.73
N ASN A 137 -16.88 -8.24 11.87
CA ASN A 137 -16.31 -8.29 10.53
C ASN A 137 -14.78 -8.32 10.57
N VAL A 138 -14.17 -7.49 11.42
CA VAL A 138 -12.73 -7.44 11.62
C VAL A 138 -12.25 -8.76 12.22
N VAL A 139 -12.92 -9.28 13.25
CA VAL A 139 -12.58 -10.57 13.87
C VAL A 139 -12.68 -11.73 12.87
N ASN A 140 -13.73 -11.79 12.05
CA ASN A 140 -13.88 -12.82 11.03
C ASN A 140 -12.79 -12.72 9.95
N SER A 141 -12.43 -11.51 9.55
CA SER A 141 -11.35 -11.26 8.59
C SER A 141 -9.97 -11.60 9.18
N MET A 142 -9.72 -11.26 10.45
CA MET A 142 -8.54 -11.69 11.22
C MET A 142 -8.42 -13.21 11.28
N ARG A 143 -9.54 -13.91 11.53
CA ARG A 143 -9.59 -15.37 11.57
C ARG A 143 -9.28 -15.99 10.22
N LYS A 144 -9.84 -15.44 9.14
CA LYS A 144 -9.51 -15.87 7.77
C LYS A 144 -8.03 -15.68 7.47
N TRP A 145 -7.48 -14.51 7.80
CA TRP A 145 -6.06 -14.19 7.64
C TRP A 145 -5.15 -15.14 8.44
N TRP A 146 -5.50 -15.42 9.69
CA TRP A 146 -4.77 -16.37 10.53
C TRP A 146 -4.70 -17.76 9.89
N ASN A 147 -5.84 -18.28 9.44
CA ASN A 147 -5.95 -19.60 8.85
C ASN A 147 -5.18 -19.74 7.54
N THR A 148 -5.06 -18.66 6.75
CA THR A 148 -4.27 -18.67 5.50
C THR A 148 -2.77 -18.56 5.75
N HIS A 149 -2.34 -17.95 6.85
CA HIS A 149 -0.92 -17.69 7.14
C HIS A 149 -0.29 -18.66 8.15
N ARG A 150 -1.09 -19.47 8.85
CA ARG A 150 -0.61 -20.50 9.77
C ARG A 150 -1.10 -21.88 9.37
N ALA A 151 -0.34 -22.53 8.48
CA ALA A 151 -0.56 -23.92 8.13
C ALA A 151 -0.19 -24.84 9.31
N GLY A 152 -1.15 -25.64 9.79
CA GLY A 152 -0.91 -26.77 10.69
C GLY A 152 -0.93 -26.48 12.20
N SER A 153 -1.83 -27.19 12.90
CA SER A 153 -2.00 -27.33 14.37
C SER A 153 -2.90 -26.32 15.12
N ASP A 154 -3.89 -26.91 15.80
CA ASP A 154 -4.77 -26.40 16.87
C ASP A 154 -5.22 -24.93 16.74
N GLN A 155 -6.18 -24.69 15.84
CA GLN A 155 -6.46 -23.36 15.28
C GLN A 155 -7.30 -22.45 16.18
N GLU A 156 -8.27 -22.97 16.95
CA GLU A 156 -9.25 -22.13 17.65
C GLU A 156 -8.70 -21.53 18.95
N ASN A 157 -8.20 -22.36 19.87
CA ASN A 157 -7.63 -21.86 21.14
C ASN A 157 -6.45 -20.91 20.92
N ARG A 158 -5.68 -21.12 19.84
CA ARG A 158 -4.55 -20.24 19.51
C ARG A 158 -4.97 -18.92 18.87
N PHE A 159 -6.09 -18.89 18.14
CA PHE A 159 -6.63 -17.64 17.61
C PHE A 159 -7.11 -16.74 18.73
N GLU A 160 -7.89 -17.25 19.69
CA GLU A 160 -8.42 -16.46 20.81
C GLU A 160 -7.30 -15.87 21.69
N VAL A 161 -6.17 -16.58 21.85
CA VAL A 161 -4.98 -16.06 22.55
C VAL A 161 -4.19 -15.08 21.67
N SER A 162 -4.22 -15.23 20.35
CA SER A 162 -3.48 -14.36 19.44
C SER A 162 -4.22 -13.06 19.15
N LYS A 163 -5.55 -13.09 19.07
CA LYS A 163 -6.39 -11.92 18.74
C LYS A 163 -6.25 -10.79 19.76
N VAL A 164 -5.82 -11.09 20.98
CA VAL A 164 -5.58 -10.11 22.06
C VAL A 164 -4.13 -9.59 22.07
N ARG A 165 -3.25 -10.08 21.19
CA ARG A 165 -1.86 -9.62 21.09
C ARG A 165 -1.78 -8.41 20.16
N ARG A 166 -1.24 -7.30 20.66
CA ARG A 166 -0.98 -6.09 19.88
C ARG A 166 -0.28 -6.37 18.55
N SER A 167 0.84 -7.08 18.57
CA SER A 167 1.63 -7.37 17.37
C SER A 167 0.86 -8.22 16.35
N PHE A 168 -0.04 -9.10 16.80
CA PHE A 168 -0.90 -9.86 15.90
C PHE A 168 -1.90 -8.93 15.20
N PHE A 169 -2.53 -8.03 15.97
CA PHE A 169 -3.50 -7.07 15.48
C PHE A 169 -2.89 -6.04 14.50
N SER A 170 -1.74 -5.45 14.83
CA SER A 170 -1.04 -4.52 13.93
C SER A 170 -0.59 -5.20 12.64
N ASN A 171 -0.05 -6.43 12.72
CA ASN A 171 0.32 -7.19 11.54
C ASN A 171 -0.88 -7.53 10.65
N TYR A 172 -2.02 -7.88 11.24
CA TYR A 172 -3.25 -8.11 10.48
C TYR A 172 -3.71 -6.83 9.77
N ALA A 173 -3.78 -5.71 10.49
CA ALA A 173 -4.26 -4.45 9.94
C ALA A 173 -3.39 -3.97 8.77
N PHE A 174 -2.06 -3.96 8.94
CA PHE A 174 -1.14 -3.59 7.86
C PHE A 174 -1.13 -4.61 6.72
N TYR A 175 -1.31 -5.91 6.99
CA TYR A 175 -1.50 -6.90 5.93
C TYR A 175 -2.76 -6.58 5.10
N SER A 176 -3.89 -6.33 5.78
CA SER A 176 -5.17 -6.03 5.13
C SER A 176 -5.05 -4.79 4.24
N LEU A 177 -4.38 -3.75 4.72
CA LEU A 177 -4.08 -2.55 3.93
C LEU A 177 -3.21 -2.86 2.71
N SER A 178 -2.05 -3.51 2.91
CA SER A 178 -1.14 -3.85 1.81
C SER A 178 -1.79 -4.76 0.75
N GLU A 179 -2.68 -5.67 1.17
CA GLU A 179 -3.45 -6.52 0.24
C GLU A 179 -4.35 -5.69 -0.67
N THR A 180 -4.94 -4.59 -0.18
CA THR A 180 -5.79 -3.72 -1.02
C THR A 180 -5.02 -3.13 -2.20
N TYR A 181 -3.82 -2.62 -1.97
CA TYR A 181 -2.96 -2.13 -3.05
C TYR A 181 -2.52 -3.26 -3.98
N GLY A 182 -2.20 -4.43 -3.42
CA GLY A 182 -1.79 -5.58 -4.19
C GLY A 182 -2.81 -6.06 -5.22
N ARG A 183 -4.09 -6.07 -4.83
CA ARG A 183 -5.18 -6.41 -5.76
C ARG A 183 -5.24 -5.45 -6.95
N GLU A 184 -5.09 -4.15 -6.71
CA GLU A 184 -5.14 -3.13 -7.77
C GLU A 184 -3.92 -3.21 -8.70
N ARG A 185 -2.73 -3.48 -8.14
CA ARG A 185 -1.54 -3.72 -8.95
C ARG A 185 -1.68 -4.96 -9.84
N VAL A 186 -2.15 -6.08 -9.30
CA VAL A 186 -2.34 -7.32 -10.08
C VAL A 186 -3.33 -7.09 -11.22
N ARG A 187 -4.42 -6.36 -10.97
CA ARG A 187 -5.38 -5.96 -12.02
C ARG A 187 -4.75 -5.09 -13.09
N SER A 188 -3.97 -4.08 -12.69
CA SER A 188 -3.26 -3.19 -13.60
C SER A 188 -2.28 -3.97 -14.49
N VAL A 189 -1.45 -4.84 -13.91
CA VAL A 189 -0.49 -5.67 -14.66
C VAL A 189 -1.20 -6.58 -15.66
N ALA A 190 -2.27 -7.27 -15.24
CA ALA A 190 -3.05 -8.12 -16.14
C ALA A 190 -3.65 -7.33 -17.31
N SER A 191 -4.16 -6.11 -17.06
CA SER A 191 -4.68 -5.25 -18.13
C SER A 191 -3.61 -4.76 -19.10
N ILE A 192 -2.40 -4.49 -18.61
CA ILE A 192 -1.24 -4.11 -19.44
C ILE A 192 -0.81 -5.27 -20.33
N GLU A 193 -0.74 -6.49 -19.79
CA GLU A 193 -0.42 -7.70 -20.55
C GLU A 193 -1.46 -7.99 -21.64
N GLU A 194 -2.75 -7.83 -21.32
CA GLU A 194 -3.85 -7.98 -22.28
C GLU A 194 -3.75 -6.96 -23.41
N GLN A 195 -3.52 -5.68 -23.10
CA GLN A 195 -3.38 -4.63 -24.11
C GLN A 195 -2.18 -4.88 -25.02
N LYS A 196 -1.04 -5.28 -24.47
CA LYS A 196 0.16 -5.62 -25.26
C LYS A 196 -0.11 -6.74 -26.26
N ASN A 197 -0.85 -7.77 -25.84
CA ASN A 197 -1.22 -8.87 -26.73
C ASN A 197 -2.14 -8.40 -27.88
N ILE A 198 -3.06 -7.48 -27.61
CA ILE A 198 -3.95 -6.89 -28.63
C ILE A 198 -3.15 -6.05 -29.64
N ASP A 199 -2.21 -5.24 -29.17
CA ASP A 199 -1.37 -4.38 -30.00
C ASP A 199 -0.47 -5.25 -30.92
N GLU A 200 0.14 -6.31 -30.39
CA GLU A 200 0.94 -7.26 -31.17
C GLU A 200 0.11 -7.97 -32.26
N GLN A 201 -1.13 -8.36 -31.96
CA GLN A 201 -2.05 -8.95 -32.94
C GLN A 201 -2.47 -7.96 -34.03
N THR A 202 -2.71 -6.71 -33.64
CA THR A 202 -3.08 -5.63 -34.55
C THR A 202 -1.94 -5.32 -35.52
N ASP A 203 -0.72 -5.16 -35.00
CA ASP A 203 0.49 -4.94 -35.80
C ASP A 203 0.78 -6.10 -36.76
N ALA A 204 0.62 -7.34 -36.29
CA ALA A 204 0.76 -8.52 -37.15
C ALA A 204 -0.28 -8.52 -38.29
N SER A 205 -1.50 -8.05 -38.03
CA SER A 205 -2.57 -7.97 -39.03
C SER A 205 -2.29 -6.86 -40.05
N ILE A 206 -1.85 -5.68 -39.60
CA ILE A 206 -1.44 -4.57 -40.48
C ILE A 206 -0.29 -5.01 -41.40
N ARG A 207 0.72 -5.70 -40.86
CA ARG A 207 1.85 -6.22 -41.65
C ARG A 207 1.41 -7.23 -42.71
N LYS A 208 0.45 -8.11 -42.39
CA LYS A 208 -0.14 -9.04 -43.38
C LYS A 208 -0.85 -8.29 -44.51
N ILE A 209 -1.66 -7.29 -44.18
CA ILE A 209 -2.38 -6.46 -45.17
C ILE A 209 -1.39 -5.72 -46.06
N GLN A 210 -0.36 -5.08 -45.50
CA GLN A 210 0.67 -4.38 -46.27
C GLN A 210 1.45 -5.31 -47.21
N LYS A 211 1.75 -6.55 -46.76
CA LYS A 211 2.41 -7.55 -47.60
C LYS A 211 1.52 -8.02 -48.75
N GLN A 212 0.22 -8.21 -48.50
CA GLN A 212 -0.74 -8.53 -49.56
C GLN A 212 -0.87 -7.38 -50.55
N ALA A 213 -1.03 -6.14 -50.08
CA ALA A 213 -1.15 -4.95 -50.94
C ALA A 213 0.08 -4.76 -51.85
N ARG A 214 1.30 -5.00 -51.34
CA ARG A 214 2.54 -4.97 -52.15
C ARG A 214 2.62 -6.10 -53.19
N GLY A 215 1.93 -7.21 -52.97
CA GLY A 215 1.87 -8.33 -53.92
C GLY A 215 0.91 -8.11 -55.09
N TYR A 216 -0.03 -7.16 -54.98
CA TYR A 216 -1.02 -6.84 -56.03
C TYR A 216 -0.69 -5.56 -56.83
N GLY A 217 0.42 -4.88 -56.54
CA GLY A 217 0.92 -3.80 -57.38
C GLY A 217 1.60 -4.34 -58.63
N ILE A 218 0.81 -4.54 -59.69
CA ILE A 218 1.25 -4.64 -61.10
C ILE A 218 1.40 -3.22 -61.64
#